data_AF-A0A6V7R5B1-F1
#
_entry.id   AF-A0A6V7R5B1-F1
#
_cell.length_a   1.000
_cell.length_b   1.000
_cell.length_c   1.000
_cell.angle_alpha   90.00
_cell.angle_beta   90.00
_cell.angle_gamma   90.00
#
_symmetry.space_group_name_H-M   'P 1'
#
loop_
_entity.id
_entity.type
_entity.pdbx_description
1 polymer ?
#
loop_
_entity_poly.entity_id
_entity_poly.type
_entity_poly.pdbx_seq_one_letter_code
_entity_poly.pdbx_strand_id
1 'polypeptide(L)'
;MDKILQTQMTNVYNKIFDQAEEIEIAARLLAQAVGTDGNILLKTFHDFRYIETLLIEGEESLPDIKSFETIQNVTTPDRILVVAKDFDDDVKTFIQELEDKDMDYCLICNKNKEDAETLESIFHFIDLASTRKLVPTADFDRIINPYVSALLFIYYNLYIFIDEMTADDE
;
A
#
# COMPACT_ATOMS: atom_id res chain seq x y z
N MET A 1 3.90 -5.89 -28.77
CA MET A 1 3.44 -6.29 -27.43
C MET A 1 4.02 -5.35 -26.38
N ASP A 2 5.33 -5.12 -26.40
CA ASP A 2 6.06 -4.28 -25.44
C ASP A 2 5.50 -2.86 -25.34
N LYS A 3 5.19 -2.21 -26.48
CA LYS A 3 4.55 -0.87 -26.47
C LYS A 3 3.17 -0.85 -25.80
N ILE A 4 2.37 -1.90 -25.97
CA ILE A 4 1.02 -1.96 -25.37
C ILE A 4 1.16 -2.13 -23.85
N LEU A 5 1.99 -3.07 -23.41
CA LEU A 5 2.27 -3.23 -21.98
C LEU A 5 2.80 -1.93 -21.38
N GLN A 6 3.81 -1.32 -22.00
CA GLN A 6 4.38 -0.06 -21.56
C GLN A 6 3.32 1.04 -21.40
N THR A 7 2.49 1.28 -22.43
CA THR A 7 1.43 2.28 -22.35
C THR A 7 0.43 1.98 -21.22
N GLN A 8 0.05 0.71 -21.04
CA GLN A 8 -0.87 0.33 -19.96
C GLN A 8 -0.25 0.53 -18.57
N MET A 9 1.03 0.20 -18.40
CA MET A 9 1.77 0.43 -17.15
C MET A 9 1.90 1.92 -16.85
N THR A 10 2.29 2.72 -17.84
CA THR A 10 2.37 4.19 -17.70
C THR A 10 1.02 4.78 -17.29
N ASN A 11 -0.10 4.28 -17.84
CA ASN A 11 -1.42 4.76 -17.44
C ASN A 11 -1.77 4.41 -15.98
N VAL A 12 -1.28 3.29 -15.44
CA VAL A 12 -1.45 2.95 -14.02
C VAL A 12 -0.59 3.88 -13.17
N TYR A 13 0.68 4.07 -13.51
CA TYR A 13 1.59 4.95 -12.78
C TYR A 13 1.14 6.41 -12.80
N ASN A 14 0.58 6.91 -13.90
CA ASN A 14 0.03 8.27 -13.95
C ASN A 14 -1.13 8.44 -12.96
N LYS A 15 -2.02 7.44 -12.82
CA LYS A 15 -3.11 7.49 -11.84
C LYS A 15 -2.62 7.41 -10.40
N ILE A 16 -1.52 6.69 -10.17
CA ILE A 16 -0.87 6.68 -8.86
C ILE A 16 -0.22 8.03 -8.59
N PHE A 17 0.42 8.62 -9.60
CA PHE A 17 1.02 9.95 -9.52
C PHE A 17 -0.03 11.05 -9.25
N ASP A 18 -1.25 10.90 -9.75
CA ASP A 18 -2.38 11.78 -9.42
C ASP A 18 -2.78 11.71 -7.92
N GLN A 19 -2.25 10.75 -7.16
CA GLN A 19 -2.45 10.56 -5.71
C GLN A 19 -1.19 10.93 -4.88
N ALA A 20 -0.29 11.75 -5.44
CA ALA A 20 0.99 12.05 -4.80
C ALA A 20 0.85 12.71 -3.41
N GLU A 21 -0.17 13.55 -3.21
CA GLU A 21 -0.44 14.20 -1.92
C GLU A 21 -0.89 13.17 -0.88
N GLU A 22 -1.79 12.26 -1.24
CA GLU A 22 -2.25 11.17 -0.38
C GLU A 22 -1.09 10.23 -0.01
N ILE A 23 -0.20 9.94 -0.96
CA ILE A 23 1.00 9.13 -0.71
C ILE A 23 1.95 9.84 0.25
N GLU A 24 2.19 11.15 0.09
CA GLU A 24 3.03 11.92 1.02
C GLU A 24 2.43 11.97 2.43
N ILE A 25 1.12 12.18 2.55
CA ILE A 25 0.41 12.21 3.84
C ILE A 25 0.47 10.84 4.53
N ALA A 26 0.32 9.75 3.77
CA ALA A 26 0.51 8.40 4.29
C ALA A 26 1.96 8.13 4.72
N ALA A 27 2.96 8.56 3.92
CA ALA A 27 4.36 8.45 4.29
C ALA A 27 4.65 9.20 5.60
N ARG A 28 4.09 10.41 5.77
CA ARG A 28 4.21 11.19 7.00
C ARG A 28 3.60 10.52 8.21
N LEU A 29 2.51 9.77 8.03
CA LEU A 29 1.98 8.93 9.10
C LEU A 29 2.98 7.85 9.50
N LEU A 30 3.44 7.07 8.53
CA LEU A 30 4.33 5.93 8.75
C LEU A 30 5.67 6.36 9.36
N ALA A 31 6.22 7.48 8.92
CA ALA A 31 7.48 8.06 9.42
C ALA A 31 7.43 8.35 10.93
N GLN A 32 6.26 8.57 11.53
CA GLN A 32 6.14 8.82 12.97
C GLN A 32 6.59 7.64 13.83
N ALA A 33 6.60 6.41 13.30
CA ALA A 33 7.10 5.25 14.01
C ALA A 33 8.64 5.15 13.96
N VAL A 34 9.27 5.69 12.93
CA VAL A 34 10.70 5.51 12.65
C VAL A 34 11.55 6.26 13.67
N GLY A 35 12.61 5.62 14.16
CA GLY A 35 13.52 6.24 15.13
C GLY A 35 12.91 6.45 16.53
N THR A 36 11.73 5.88 16.78
CA THR A 36 11.05 5.89 18.08
C THR A 36 11.06 4.48 18.71
N ASP A 37 10.28 4.27 19.77
CA ASP A 37 10.04 2.91 20.32
C ASP A 37 9.04 2.08 19.47
N GLY A 38 8.47 2.66 18.41
CA GLY A 38 7.52 2.04 17.50
C GLY A 38 8.15 1.44 16.24
N ASN A 39 7.31 0.82 15.41
CA ASN A 39 7.69 0.18 14.14
C ASN A 39 6.62 0.44 13.07
N ILE A 40 7.01 0.35 11.79
CA ILE A 40 6.05 0.23 10.70
C ILE A 40 5.63 -1.24 10.61
N LEU A 41 4.38 -1.56 10.96
CA LEU A 41 3.87 -2.93 10.95
C LEU A 41 3.15 -3.22 9.64
N LEU A 42 3.76 -4.04 8.77
CA LEU A 42 3.23 -4.42 7.48
C LEU A 42 2.25 -5.59 7.60
N LYS A 43 0.99 -5.36 7.23
CA LYS A 43 0.00 -6.42 7.05
C LYS A 43 -0.32 -6.63 5.58
N THR A 44 -0.05 -7.82 5.05
CA THR A 44 -0.35 -8.16 3.64
C THR A 44 -1.55 -9.11 3.47
N PHE A 45 -2.29 -8.92 2.38
CA PHE A 45 -3.38 -9.77 1.92
C PHE A 45 -3.16 -10.26 0.48
N HIS A 46 -3.96 -11.24 0.06
CA HIS A 46 -3.90 -11.82 -1.30
C HIS A 46 -2.49 -12.26 -1.69
N ASP A 47 -2.06 -11.95 -2.91
CA ASP A 47 -0.74 -12.33 -3.42
C ASP A 47 0.39 -11.46 -2.85
N PHE A 48 0.09 -10.37 -2.14
CA PHE A 48 1.12 -9.55 -1.52
C PHE A 48 1.86 -10.27 -0.39
N ARG A 49 1.25 -11.31 0.18
CA ARG A 49 1.89 -12.24 1.12
C ARG A 49 3.13 -12.91 0.55
N TYR A 50 3.21 -13.07 -0.77
CA TYR A 50 4.36 -13.72 -1.43
C TYR A 50 5.54 -12.78 -1.68
N ILE A 51 5.36 -11.47 -1.51
CA ILE A 51 6.42 -10.47 -1.66
C ILE A 51 6.78 -9.78 -0.34
N GLU A 52 6.15 -10.17 0.76
CA GLU A 52 6.33 -9.54 2.06
C GLU A 52 7.79 -9.56 2.53
N THR A 53 8.50 -10.67 2.34
CA THR A 53 9.95 -10.76 2.64
C THR A 53 10.77 -9.74 1.85
N LEU A 54 10.43 -9.47 0.58
CA LEU A 54 11.11 -8.44 -0.20
C LEU A 54 10.88 -7.04 0.38
N LEU A 55 9.66 -6.75 0.84
CA LEU A 55 9.33 -5.44 1.40
C LEU A 55 10.01 -5.22 2.76
N ILE A 56 10.22 -6.27 3.55
CA ILE A 56 10.79 -6.16 4.90
C ILE A 56 12.31 -6.31 4.93
N GLU A 57 12.87 -7.18 4.09
CA GLU A 57 14.30 -7.54 4.11
C GLU A 57 15.06 -7.08 2.87
N GLY A 58 14.38 -6.45 1.90
CA GLY A 58 14.99 -5.93 0.68
C GLY A 58 15.93 -4.75 0.93
N GLU A 59 16.75 -4.41 -0.06
CA GLU A 59 17.66 -3.26 0.01
C GLU A 59 16.90 -1.94 0.19
N GLU A 60 15.73 -1.83 -0.41
CA GLU A 60 14.83 -0.69 -0.27
C GLU A 60 13.69 -0.94 0.74
N SER A 61 13.92 -1.71 1.82
CA SER A 61 12.95 -1.86 2.91
C SER A 61 12.70 -0.52 3.62
N LEU A 62 11.45 -0.20 3.98
CA LEU A 62 11.18 1.00 4.78
C LEU A 62 11.92 0.91 6.14
N PRO A 63 12.38 2.03 6.71
CA PRO A 63 12.99 2.04 8.04
C PRO A 63 12.05 1.44 9.10
N ASP A 64 12.61 0.67 10.02
CA ASP A 64 11.89 0.02 11.14
C ASP A 64 10.65 -0.80 10.73
N ILE A 65 10.57 -1.26 9.47
CA ILE A 65 9.46 -2.09 9.00
C ILE A 65 9.55 -3.51 9.55
N LYS A 66 8.42 -4.05 10.00
CA LYS A 66 8.29 -5.43 10.49
C LYS A 66 6.97 -6.04 10.03
N SER A 67 6.93 -7.37 9.96
CA SER A 67 5.67 -8.07 9.68
C SER A 67 4.68 -7.86 10.83
N PHE A 68 3.42 -7.61 10.49
CA PHE A 68 2.33 -7.62 11.45
C PHE A 68 2.04 -9.08 11.86
N GLU A 69 2.28 -9.41 13.12
CA GLU A 69 1.96 -10.74 13.66
C GLU A 69 0.55 -10.79 14.22
N THR A 70 0.29 -9.95 15.22
CA THR A 70 -1.00 -9.88 15.90
C THR A 70 -1.22 -8.52 16.52
N ILE A 71 -2.49 -8.13 16.56
CA ILE A 71 -2.96 -6.87 17.11
C ILE A 71 -2.64 -6.70 18.61
N GLN A 72 -2.44 -7.78 19.37
CA GLN A 72 -2.12 -7.68 20.80
C GLN A 72 -0.69 -7.22 21.06
N ASN A 73 0.18 -7.33 20.05
CA ASN A 73 1.57 -6.89 20.13
C ASN A 73 1.76 -5.45 19.65
N VAL A 74 0.71 -4.82 19.11
CA VAL A 74 0.73 -3.45 18.59
C VAL A 74 0.64 -2.47 19.74
N THR A 75 1.49 -1.46 19.71
CA THR A 75 1.59 -0.38 20.69
C THR A 75 1.28 0.96 20.04
N THR A 76 0.97 1.98 20.85
CA THR A 76 0.63 3.33 20.37
C THR A 76 1.66 3.99 19.42
N PRO A 77 2.99 3.82 19.56
CA PRO A 77 3.93 4.39 18.60
C PRO A 77 4.02 3.62 17.27
N ASP A 78 3.44 2.42 17.16
CA ASP A 78 3.45 1.67 15.91
C ASP A 78 2.53 2.31 14.87
N ARG A 79 2.85 2.12 13.59
CA ARG A 79 2.03 2.56 12.46
C ARG A 79 1.81 1.40 11.52
N ILE A 80 0.56 1.16 11.13
CA ILE A 80 0.22 -0.05 10.38
C ILE A 80 0.15 0.27 8.89
N LEU A 81 0.94 -0.45 8.08
CA LEU A 81 0.83 -0.41 6.63
C LEU A 81 0.03 -1.64 6.17
N VAL A 82 -1.20 -1.42 5.72
CA VAL A 82 -2.09 -2.47 5.23
C VAL A 82 -2.05 -2.51 3.71
N VAL A 83 -1.71 -3.67 3.16
CA VAL A 83 -1.56 -3.86 1.71
C VAL A 83 -2.41 -5.02 1.26
N ALA A 84 -3.40 -4.73 0.41
CA ALA A 84 -4.33 -5.72 -0.12
C ALA A 84 -4.59 -5.46 -1.59
N LYS A 85 -4.90 -6.50 -2.36
CA LYS A 85 -5.23 -6.31 -3.78
C LYS A 85 -6.62 -5.70 -3.94
N ASP A 86 -7.58 -6.23 -3.19
CA ASP A 86 -8.99 -5.91 -3.27
C ASP A 86 -9.52 -5.67 -1.84
N PHE A 87 -10.48 -4.75 -1.67
CA PHE A 87 -11.12 -4.48 -0.37
C PHE A 87 -12.27 -5.47 -0.10
N ASP A 88 -11.92 -6.73 0.16
CA ASP A 88 -12.86 -7.82 0.44
C ASP A 88 -13.16 -7.98 1.93
N ASP A 89 -13.97 -8.97 2.29
CA ASP A 89 -14.45 -9.18 3.66
C ASP A 89 -13.31 -9.38 4.68
N ASP A 90 -12.21 -10.04 4.29
CA ASP A 90 -11.04 -10.25 5.14
C ASP A 90 -10.37 -8.90 5.46
N VAL A 91 -10.21 -8.05 4.43
CA VAL A 91 -9.61 -6.72 4.59
C VAL A 91 -10.53 -5.82 5.40
N LYS A 92 -11.84 -5.81 5.11
CA LYS A 92 -12.85 -5.04 5.87
C LYS A 92 -12.84 -5.39 7.34
N THR A 93 -12.81 -6.69 7.65
CA THR A 93 -12.78 -7.18 9.03
C THR A 93 -11.53 -6.68 9.75
N PHE A 94 -10.38 -6.71 9.09
CA PHE A 94 -9.14 -6.23 9.67
C PHE A 94 -9.13 -4.71 9.86
N ILE A 95 -9.60 -3.94 8.88
CA ILE A 95 -9.73 -2.48 9.02
C ILE A 95 -10.67 -2.13 10.17
N GLN A 96 -11.82 -2.80 10.29
CA GLN A 96 -12.72 -2.58 11.42
C GLN A 96 -12.04 -2.88 12.77
N GLU A 97 -11.19 -3.91 12.84
CA GLU A 97 -10.43 -4.20 14.05
C GLU A 97 -9.43 -3.09 14.42
N LEU A 98 -8.81 -2.45 13.43
CA LEU A 98 -7.91 -1.31 13.67
C LEU A 98 -8.67 -0.09 14.18
N GLU A 99 -9.81 0.22 13.55
CA GLU A 99 -10.70 1.33 13.94
C GLU A 99 -11.25 1.13 15.35
N ASP A 100 -11.71 -0.08 15.69
CA ASP A 100 -12.23 -0.41 17.03
C ASP A 100 -11.18 -0.24 18.14
N LYS A 101 -9.89 -0.25 17.77
CA LYS A 101 -8.75 -0.10 18.70
C LYS A 101 -8.07 1.25 18.60
N ASP A 102 -8.61 2.18 17.82
CA ASP A 102 -8.05 3.53 17.62
C ASP A 102 -6.58 3.46 17.14
N MET A 103 -6.30 2.55 16.21
CA MET A 103 -4.97 2.33 15.65
C MET A 103 -4.77 3.14 14.37
N ASP A 104 -3.68 3.87 14.29
CA ASP A 104 -3.31 4.60 13.07
C ASP A 104 -2.78 3.65 11.98
N TYR A 105 -3.36 3.74 10.78
CA TYR A 105 -2.96 2.90 9.66
C TYR A 105 -3.03 3.63 8.31
N CYS A 106 -2.30 3.09 7.33
CA CYS A 106 -2.42 3.39 5.91
C CYS A 106 -2.92 2.15 5.17
N LEU A 107 -3.95 2.29 4.33
CA LEU A 107 -4.48 1.22 3.49
C LEU A 107 -4.13 1.46 2.02
N ILE A 108 -3.50 0.46 1.40
CA ILE A 108 -3.25 0.39 -0.03
C ILE A 108 -4.05 -0.77 -0.62
N CYS A 109 -5.07 -0.47 -1.42
CA CYS A 109 -5.77 -1.48 -2.22
C CYS A 109 -6.47 -0.87 -3.44
N ASN A 110 -7.04 -1.71 -4.31
CA ASN A 110 -7.84 -1.18 -5.43
C ASN A 110 -9.17 -0.60 -4.91
N LYS A 111 -9.54 0.59 -5.41
CA LYS A 111 -10.91 1.10 -5.25
C LYS A 111 -11.92 0.19 -5.94
N ASN A 112 -13.05 -0.04 -5.29
CA ASN A 112 -14.20 -0.71 -5.89
C ASN A 112 -15.45 0.18 -5.75
N LYS A 113 -16.48 -0.08 -6.57
CA LYS A 113 -17.69 0.75 -6.57
C LYS A 113 -18.63 0.47 -5.41
N GLU A 114 -18.57 -0.74 -4.85
CA GLU A 114 -19.49 -1.21 -3.82
C GLU A 114 -19.15 -0.57 -2.46
N ASP A 115 -17.86 -0.32 -2.22
CA ASP A 115 -17.29 0.19 -0.97
C ASP A 115 -16.68 1.59 -1.12
N ALA A 116 -17.06 2.33 -2.18
CA ALA A 116 -16.46 3.62 -2.49
C ALA A 116 -16.57 4.62 -1.32
N GLU A 117 -17.75 4.70 -0.69
CA GLU A 117 -17.98 5.60 0.46
C GLU A 117 -17.11 5.23 1.66
N THR A 118 -16.96 3.93 1.95
CA THR A 118 -16.11 3.45 3.04
C THR A 118 -14.64 3.76 2.77
N LEU A 119 -14.16 3.46 1.57
CA LEU A 119 -12.76 3.73 1.20
C LEU A 119 -12.45 5.24 1.20
N GLU A 120 -13.40 6.09 0.80
CA GLU A 120 -13.24 7.55 0.86
C GLU A 120 -13.26 8.11 2.29
N SER A 121 -13.80 7.36 3.25
CA SER A 121 -13.78 7.74 4.67
C SER A 121 -12.48 7.38 5.40
N ILE A 122 -11.68 6.48 4.83
CA ILE A 122 -10.37 6.10 5.38
C ILE A 122 -9.37 7.22 5.14
N PHE A 123 -8.81 7.76 6.22
CA PHE A 123 -8.00 8.98 6.16
C PHE A 123 -6.70 8.80 5.35
N HIS A 124 -6.05 7.64 5.47
CA HIS A 124 -4.82 7.31 4.76
C HIS A 124 -5.06 6.15 3.77
N PHE A 125 -5.79 6.45 2.70
CA PHE A 125 -6.09 5.47 1.65
C PHE A 125 -5.36 5.80 0.34
N ILE A 126 -4.72 4.79 -0.28
CA ILE A 126 -4.07 4.89 -1.58
C ILE A 126 -4.63 3.83 -2.53
N ASP A 127 -5.16 4.27 -3.69
CA ASP A 127 -5.64 3.38 -4.75
C ASP A 127 -4.47 2.79 -5.55
N LEU A 128 -4.42 1.44 -5.63
CA LEU A 128 -3.51 0.72 -6.53
C LEU A 128 -3.75 1.04 -8.02
N ALA A 129 -4.90 1.61 -8.38
CA ALA A 129 -5.27 2.02 -9.74
C ALA A 129 -5.19 0.89 -10.79
N SER A 130 -5.30 -0.37 -10.34
CA SER A 130 -5.05 -1.61 -11.11
C SER A 130 -6.21 -2.61 -11.00
N THR A 131 -7.45 -2.10 -11.02
CA THR A 131 -8.70 -2.89 -10.83
C THR A 131 -8.97 -4.00 -11.84
N ARG A 132 -8.24 -4.05 -12.97
CA ARG A 132 -8.54 -4.98 -14.07
C ARG A 132 -7.31 -5.36 -14.86
N LYS A 133 -7.43 -6.47 -15.60
CA LYS A 133 -6.44 -6.86 -16.60
C LYS A 133 -6.41 -5.84 -17.75
N LEU A 134 -5.21 -5.55 -18.27
CA LEU A 134 -4.97 -4.43 -19.20
C LEU A 134 -4.49 -4.84 -20.58
N VAL A 135 -3.62 -5.85 -20.68
CA VAL A 135 -2.99 -6.24 -21.96
C VAL A 135 -3.96 -7.10 -22.79
N PRO A 136 -4.44 -6.62 -23.96
CA PRO A 136 -5.35 -7.36 -24.82
C PRO A 136 -4.67 -8.53 -25.55
N THR A 137 -5.41 -9.60 -25.79
CA THR A 137 -5.00 -10.75 -26.62
C THR A 137 -5.70 -10.74 -27.98
N ALA A 138 -5.31 -11.66 -28.86
CA ALA A 138 -5.96 -11.85 -30.17
C ALA A 138 -7.45 -12.26 -30.05
N ASP A 139 -7.81 -12.92 -28.94
CA ASP A 139 -9.17 -13.37 -28.64
C ASP A 139 -10.00 -12.32 -27.89
N PHE A 140 -9.56 -11.06 -27.88
CA PHE A 140 -10.20 -9.92 -27.18
C PHE A 140 -10.24 -10.03 -25.65
N ASP A 141 -9.57 -11.02 -25.07
CA ASP A 141 -9.34 -11.10 -23.62
C ASP A 141 -8.29 -10.09 -23.16
N ARG A 142 -8.23 -9.87 -21.84
CA ARG A 142 -7.12 -9.16 -21.19
C ARG A 142 -6.45 -10.05 -20.17
N ILE A 143 -5.12 -10.07 -20.13
CA ILE A 143 -4.37 -11.12 -19.40
C ILE A 143 -3.55 -10.64 -18.20
N ILE A 144 -3.02 -9.41 -18.22
CA ILE A 144 -2.13 -8.91 -17.14
C ILE A 144 -2.85 -7.89 -16.26
N ASN A 145 -2.92 -8.15 -14.95
CA ASN A 145 -3.24 -7.15 -13.94
C ASN A 145 -1.92 -6.73 -13.23
N PRO A 146 -1.50 -5.46 -13.30
CA PRO A 146 -0.20 -5.02 -12.79
C PRO A 146 -0.21 -4.59 -11.30
N TYR A 147 -1.14 -5.04 -10.47
CA TYR A 147 -1.26 -4.65 -9.06
C TYR A 147 0.02 -4.80 -8.23
N VAL A 148 0.85 -5.83 -8.48
CA VAL A 148 2.16 -5.96 -7.82
C VAL A 148 3.11 -4.83 -8.20
N SER A 149 3.18 -4.50 -9.49
CA SER A 149 4.03 -3.42 -9.96
C SER A 149 3.51 -2.04 -9.54
N ALA A 150 2.19 -1.90 -9.43
CA ALA A 150 1.55 -0.70 -8.90
C ALA A 150 1.92 -0.48 -7.43
N LEU A 151 1.85 -1.53 -6.61
CA LEU A 151 2.29 -1.47 -5.22
C LEU A 151 3.75 -1.09 -5.12
N LEU A 152 4.66 -1.73 -5.87
CA LEU A 152 6.09 -1.40 -5.81
C LEU A 152 6.35 0.06 -6.19
N PHE A 153 5.63 0.59 -7.17
CA PHE A 153 5.71 2.00 -7.53
C PHE A 153 5.27 2.92 -6.39
N ILE A 154 4.15 2.62 -5.71
CA ILE A 154 3.70 3.36 -4.51
C ILE A 154 4.72 3.23 -3.38
N TYR A 155 5.21 2.02 -3.14
CA TYR A 155 6.14 1.70 -2.07
C TYR A 155 7.46 2.46 -2.22
N TYR A 156 7.98 2.61 -3.44
CA TYR A 156 9.16 3.46 -3.66
C TYR A 156 8.90 4.94 -3.39
N ASN A 157 7.69 5.45 -3.65
CA ASN A 157 7.35 6.82 -3.24
C ASN A 157 7.29 6.94 -1.71
N LEU A 158 6.69 5.96 -1.02
CA LEU A 158 6.72 5.92 0.45
C LEU A 158 8.14 5.88 0.99
N TYR A 159 9.01 5.05 0.41
CA TYR A 159 10.42 4.96 0.78
C TYR A 159 11.11 6.32 0.66
N ILE A 160 10.99 6.98 -0.50
CA ILE A 160 11.61 8.30 -0.73
C ILE A 160 11.13 9.31 0.31
N PHE A 161 9.82 9.42 0.51
CA PHE A 161 9.27 10.40 1.46
C PHE A 161 9.64 10.10 2.90
N ILE A 162 9.65 8.84 3.31
CA ILE A 162 10.04 8.45 4.68
C ILE A 162 11.54 8.68 4.88
N ASP A 163 12.38 8.33 3.92
CA ASP A 163 13.82 8.59 3.95
C ASP A 163 14.10 10.10 4.06
N GLU A 164 13.46 10.93 3.25
CA GLU A 164 13.58 12.39 3.32
C GLU A 164 13.14 12.95 4.68
N MET A 165 12.03 12.45 5.24
CA MET A 165 11.51 12.93 6.53
C MET A 165 12.35 12.50 7.73
N THR A 166 13.04 11.35 7.64
CA THR A 166 13.77 10.75 8.76
C THR A 166 15.27 11.05 8.70
N ALA A 167 15.80 11.38 7.53
CA ALA A 167 17.19 11.84 7.36
C ALA A 167 17.43 13.24 7.95
N ASP A 168 16.40 14.09 8.05
CA ASP A 168 16.50 15.43 8.65
C ASP A 168 16.58 15.39 10.21
N ASP A 169 16.33 14.22 10.82
CA ASP A 169 16.35 14.01 12.27
C ASP A 169 17.70 13.45 12.81
N GLU A 170 18.71 13.25 11.95
CA GLU A 170 20.12 12.92 12.30
C GLU A 170 21.03 14.15 12.47
#